data_AF-A0A7K2PPM6-F1
#
_entry.id   AF-A0A7K2PPM6-F1
#
_cell.length_a   1.000
_cell.length_b   1.000
_cell.length_c   1.000
_cell.angle_alpha   90.00
_cell.angle_beta   90.00
_cell.angle_gamma   90.00
#
_symmetry.space_group_name_H-M   'P 1'
#
loop_
_entity.id
_entity.type
_entity.pdbx_description
1 polymer ?
#
loop_
_entity_poly.entity_id
_entity_poly.type
_entity_poly.pdbx_seq_one_letter_code
_entity_poly.pdbx_strand_id
1 'polypeptide(L)'
;MNENKPRERDERRTVKVSKYLSKHLRHQPERIGLTLDEAGWVEIDVLIAAATAHGFRFTRDELDHVVAANDKQRFAIDGTRIRASQGHSIDVDLGLPPATPPPYLYHGTVARYLDAIRAEGLRPMNRHDVHLSADRETATRVGARRGRPVVLSVDAQAMHRDGHVFHVSANGVWLTQAVPPRYLRLPESH
;
A
#
# COMPACT_ATOMS: atom_id res chain seq x y z
N MET A 1 6.00 17.49 -35.97
CA MET A 1 6.37 16.06 -35.91
C MET A 1 6.26 15.64 -34.45
N ASN A 2 5.35 14.71 -34.13
CA ASN A 2 4.97 14.34 -32.76
C ASN A 2 5.74 13.09 -32.32
N GLU A 3 6.96 13.25 -31.81
CA GLU A 3 7.75 12.14 -31.26
C GLU A 3 7.35 11.73 -29.83
N ASN A 4 6.42 12.46 -29.19
CA ASN A 4 6.04 12.23 -27.79
C ASN A 4 4.87 11.23 -27.59
N LYS A 5 4.32 10.63 -28.66
CA LYS A 5 3.06 9.86 -28.64
C LYS A 5 3.16 8.38 -28.19
N PRO A 6 4.26 7.63 -28.46
CA PRO A 6 4.38 6.22 -28.07
C PRO A 6 4.62 6.01 -26.58
N ARG A 7 5.53 6.78 -25.97
CA ARG A 7 5.89 6.67 -24.54
C ARG A 7 4.72 6.99 -23.62
N GLU A 8 3.99 8.06 -23.93
CA GLU A 8 2.82 8.47 -23.12
C GLU A 8 1.69 7.41 -23.15
N ARG A 9 1.52 6.71 -24.28
CA ARG A 9 0.53 5.63 -24.39
C ARG A 9 0.92 4.40 -23.56
N ASP A 10 2.22 4.11 -23.48
CA ASP A 10 2.79 3.02 -22.70
C ASP A 10 2.65 3.29 -21.19
N GLU A 11 3.00 4.48 -20.73
CA GLU A 11 2.82 4.89 -19.33
C GLU A 11 1.35 4.82 -18.88
N ARG A 12 0.42 5.31 -19.72
CA ARG A 12 -1.02 5.22 -19.45
C ARG A 12 -1.49 3.77 -19.33
N ARG A 13 -0.88 2.85 -20.10
CA ARG A 13 -1.20 1.42 -20.06
C ARG A 13 -0.64 0.77 -18.78
N THR A 14 0.61 1.03 -18.44
CA THR A 14 1.26 0.60 -17.18
C THR A 14 0.44 1.03 -15.96
N VAL A 15 -0.05 2.28 -15.93
CA VAL A 15 -0.92 2.77 -14.84
C VAL A 15 -2.24 1.99 -14.77
N LYS A 16 -2.86 1.66 -15.90
CA LYS A 16 -4.11 0.87 -15.94
C LYS A 16 -3.90 -0.55 -15.41
N VAL A 17 -2.85 -1.24 -15.87
CA VAL A 17 -2.52 -2.59 -15.39
C VAL A 17 -2.20 -2.55 -13.89
N SER A 18 -1.36 -1.61 -13.43
CA SER A 18 -1.03 -1.45 -12.00
C SER A 18 -2.27 -1.22 -11.12
N LYS A 19 -3.23 -0.41 -11.58
CA LYS A 19 -4.51 -0.19 -10.88
C LYS A 19 -5.37 -1.46 -10.85
N TYR A 20 -5.43 -2.18 -11.97
CA TYR A 20 -6.17 -3.43 -12.07
C TYR A 20 -5.61 -4.49 -11.14
N LEU A 21 -4.28 -4.69 -11.15
CA LEU A 21 -3.58 -5.59 -10.23
C LEU A 21 -3.83 -5.18 -8.77
N SER A 22 -3.69 -3.90 -8.43
CA SER A 22 -3.94 -3.41 -7.07
C SER A 22 -5.38 -3.69 -6.61
N LYS A 23 -6.38 -3.62 -7.51
CA LYS A 23 -7.77 -3.91 -7.16
C LYS A 23 -7.96 -5.38 -6.79
N HIS A 24 -7.48 -6.30 -7.64
CA HIS A 24 -7.77 -7.72 -7.48
C HIS A 24 -6.82 -8.40 -6.49
N LEU A 25 -5.55 -8.00 -6.43
CA LEU A 25 -4.58 -8.57 -5.48
C LEU A 25 -4.71 -8.01 -4.06
N ARG A 26 -5.54 -6.97 -3.81
CA ARG A 26 -5.68 -6.36 -2.47
C ARG A 26 -7.09 -6.32 -1.93
N HIS A 27 -8.10 -6.33 -2.80
CA HIS A 27 -9.44 -5.94 -2.39
C HIS A 27 -10.52 -6.92 -2.87
N GLN A 28 -10.46 -7.34 -4.13
CA GLN A 28 -11.57 -8.03 -4.78
C GLN A 28 -11.10 -9.12 -5.75
N PRO A 29 -10.28 -10.11 -5.32
CA PRO A 29 -9.84 -11.21 -6.19
C PRO A 29 -11.04 -12.01 -6.74
N GLU A 30 -12.08 -12.20 -5.93
CA GLU A 30 -13.28 -12.96 -6.25
C GLU A 30 -14.06 -12.38 -7.45
N ARG A 31 -13.96 -11.07 -7.71
CA ARG A 31 -14.64 -10.41 -8.84
C ARG A 31 -14.18 -10.90 -10.21
N ILE A 32 -13.01 -11.52 -10.27
CA ILE A 32 -12.46 -12.13 -11.48
C ILE A 32 -12.23 -13.63 -11.29
N GLY A 33 -12.85 -14.23 -10.26
CA GLY A 33 -12.71 -15.65 -9.96
C GLY A 33 -11.33 -16.05 -9.40
N LEU A 34 -10.55 -15.11 -8.88
CA LEU A 34 -9.28 -15.43 -8.23
C LEU A 34 -9.50 -15.81 -6.77
N THR A 35 -8.71 -16.78 -6.33
CA THR A 35 -8.49 -17.12 -4.92
C THR A 35 -7.00 -16.90 -4.64
N LEU A 36 -6.69 -16.08 -3.65
CA LEU A 36 -5.32 -15.90 -3.17
C LEU A 36 -5.07 -16.90 -2.04
N ASP A 37 -3.83 -17.33 -1.87
CA ASP A 37 -3.45 -18.09 -0.67
C ASP A 37 -3.43 -17.19 0.59
N GLU A 38 -3.19 -17.80 1.76
CA GLU A 38 -3.13 -17.09 3.05
C GLU A 38 -2.14 -15.93 3.04
N ALA A 39 -1.08 -16.02 2.24
CA ALA A 39 -0.04 -15.01 2.10
C ALA A 39 -0.26 -14.04 0.93
N GLY A 40 -1.42 -14.12 0.27
CA GLY A 40 -1.85 -13.24 -0.81
C GLY A 40 -1.29 -13.61 -2.19
N TRP A 41 -0.64 -14.76 -2.34
CA TRP A 41 -0.06 -15.21 -3.61
C TRP A 41 -1.10 -15.83 -4.54
N VAL A 42 -0.84 -15.70 -5.83
CA VAL A 42 -1.56 -16.39 -6.91
C VAL A 42 -0.59 -16.65 -8.06
N GLU A 43 -0.84 -17.74 -8.82
CA GLU A 43 -0.12 -18.02 -10.06
C GLU A 43 -0.37 -16.92 -11.11
N ILE A 44 0.70 -16.45 -11.75
CA ILE A 44 0.64 -15.36 -12.73
C ILE A 44 -0.23 -15.73 -13.93
N ASP A 45 -0.13 -16.97 -14.41
CA ASP A 45 -0.92 -17.43 -15.55
C ASP A 45 -2.42 -17.50 -15.22
N VAL A 46 -2.77 -17.88 -13.98
CA VAL A 46 -4.14 -17.87 -13.48
C VAL A 46 -4.69 -16.45 -13.42
N LEU A 47 -3.89 -15.49 -12.92
CA LEU A 47 -4.25 -14.07 -12.90
C LEU A 47 -4.47 -13.50 -14.31
N ILE A 48 -3.58 -13.79 -15.27
CA ILE A 48 -3.69 -13.31 -16.66
C ILE A 48 -4.92 -13.91 -17.34
N ALA A 49 -5.17 -15.21 -17.14
CA ALA A 49 -6.34 -15.90 -17.69
C ALA A 49 -7.64 -15.33 -17.13
N ALA A 50 -7.72 -15.17 -15.80
CA ALA A 50 -8.85 -14.55 -15.11
C ALA A 50 -9.13 -13.14 -15.62
N ALA A 51 -8.12 -12.28 -15.69
CA ALA A 51 -8.27 -10.92 -16.17
C ALA A 51 -8.76 -10.89 -17.63
N THR A 52 -8.22 -11.77 -18.48
CA THR A 52 -8.62 -11.90 -19.88
C THR A 52 -10.08 -12.33 -20.03
N ALA A 53 -10.52 -13.33 -19.25
CA ALA A 53 -11.90 -13.79 -19.23
C ALA A 53 -12.87 -12.68 -18.78
N HIS A 54 -12.41 -11.79 -17.91
CA HIS A 54 -13.16 -10.63 -17.42
C HIS A 54 -12.90 -9.34 -18.21
N GLY A 55 -12.44 -9.45 -19.46
CA GLY A 55 -12.35 -8.34 -20.41
C GLY A 55 -11.17 -7.39 -20.21
N PHE A 56 -10.21 -7.73 -19.35
CA PHE A 56 -8.98 -6.98 -19.16
C PHE A 56 -7.77 -7.82 -19.56
N ARG A 57 -7.46 -7.83 -20.86
CA ARG A 57 -6.27 -8.50 -21.39
C ARG A 57 -5.02 -7.73 -21.00
N PHE A 58 -3.98 -8.43 -20.56
CA PHE A 58 -2.61 -7.93 -20.49
C PHE A 58 -1.61 -9.10 -20.62
N THR A 59 -0.37 -8.82 -21.01
CA THR A 59 0.66 -9.85 -21.21
C THR A 59 1.56 -10.02 -19.99
N ARG A 60 2.35 -11.11 -19.99
CA ARG A 60 3.41 -11.30 -19.01
C ARG A 60 4.41 -10.14 -19.02
N ASP A 61 4.82 -9.69 -20.20
CA ASP A 61 5.72 -8.54 -20.34
C ASP A 61 5.14 -7.25 -19.76
N GLU A 62 3.83 -7.01 -19.96
CA GLU A 62 3.16 -5.85 -19.34
C GLU A 62 3.12 -5.97 -17.81
N LEU A 63 2.94 -7.17 -17.27
CA LEU A 63 3.00 -7.41 -15.82
C LEU A 63 4.41 -7.19 -15.29
N ASP A 64 5.43 -7.79 -15.91
CA ASP A 64 6.82 -7.66 -15.48
C ASP A 64 7.28 -6.20 -15.56
N HIS A 65 6.90 -5.50 -16.64
CA HIS A 65 7.12 -4.07 -16.75
C HIS A 65 6.41 -3.28 -15.64
N VAL A 66 5.17 -3.62 -15.29
CA VAL A 66 4.44 -3.00 -14.17
C VAL A 66 5.07 -3.31 -12.82
N VAL A 67 5.73 -4.45 -12.63
CA VAL A 67 6.46 -4.75 -11.40
C VAL A 67 7.78 -3.98 -11.35
N ALA A 68 8.52 -3.95 -12.47
CA ALA A 68 9.82 -3.29 -12.58
C ALA A 68 9.75 -1.76 -12.58
N ALA A 69 8.84 -1.16 -13.36
CA ALA A 69 8.67 0.30 -13.49
C ALA A 69 7.91 0.93 -12.33
N ASN A 70 7.48 0.13 -11.35
CA ASN A 70 6.70 0.63 -10.24
C ASN A 70 7.64 1.07 -9.13
N ASP A 71 7.93 2.37 -9.12
CA ASP A 71 8.72 3.10 -8.11
C ASP A 71 8.34 2.79 -6.66
N LYS A 72 7.14 2.23 -6.44
CA LYS A 72 6.57 1.93 -5.12
C LYS A 72 6.63 0.44 -4.78
N GLN A 73 7.26 -0.41 -5.59
CA GLN A 73 7.40 -1.87 -5.42
C GLN A 73 6.11 -2.52 -4.86
N ARG A 74 4.97 -2.18 -5.47
CA ARG A 74 3.63 -2.52 -4.92
C ARG A 74 3.31 -4.02 -4.96
N PHE A 75 4.06 -4.76 -5.76
CA PHE A 75 3.89 -6.18 -6.04
C PHE A 75 5.23 -6.87 -5.84
N ALA A 76 5.17 -8.11 -5.39
CA ALA A 76 6.31 -9.02 -5.33
C ALA A 76 6.04 -10.20 -6.27
N ILE A 77 7.08 -10.63 -6.99
CA ILE A 77 7.07 -11.85 -7.79
C ILE A 77 8.01 -12.85 -7.10
N ASP A 78 7.54 -14.08 -6.94
CA ASP A 78 8.33 -15.24 -6.49
C ASP A 78 8.10 -16.39 -7.48
N GLY A 79 9.07 -16.61 -8.37
CA GLY A 79 8.97 -17.57 -9.46
C GLY A 79 7.77 -17.28 -10.38
N THR A 80 6.76 -18.15 -10.34
CA THR A 80 5.54 -18.05 -11.14
C THR A 80 4.40 -17.34 -10.40
N ARG A 81 4.61 -16.91 -9.16
CA ARG A 81 3.57 -16.32 -8.31
C ARG A 81 3.76 -14.82 -8.16
N ILE A 82 2.64 -14.13 -7.95
CA ILE A 82 2.60 -12.70 -7.66
C ILE A 82 1.68 -12.42 -6.46
N ARG A 83 2.04 -11.42 -5.64
CA ARG A 83 1.17 -10.84 -4.62
C ARG A 83 1.33 -9.33 -4.54
N ALA A 84 0.41 -8.66 -3.87
CA ALA A 84 0.63 -7.30 -3.43
C ALA A 84 1.50 -7.26 -2.16
N SER A 85 2.40 -6.29 -2.07
CA SER A 85 3.35 -6.19 -0.94
C SER A 85 2.72 -5.66 0.34
N GLN A 86 1.62 -4.89 0.23
CA GLN A 86 0.85 -4.32 1.35
C GLN A 86 -0.48 -3.71 0.88
N GLY A 87 -1.35 -3.36 1.84
CA GLY A 87 -2.56 -2.58 1.60
C GLY A 87 -3.79 -3.42 1.27
N HIS A 88 -3.82 -4.67 1.73
CA HIS A 88 -4.96 -5.57 1.64
C HIS A 88 -6.14 -5.05 2.48
N SER A 89 -7.34 -5.29 1.98
CA SER A 89 -8.59 -5.20 2.73
C SER A 89 -9.28 -6.57 2.86
N ILE A 90 -8.66 -7.62 2.32
CA ILE A 90 -9.07 -9.02 2.41
C ILE A 90 -8.10 -9.73 3.33
N ASP A 91 -8.55 -10.74 4.07
CA ASP A 91 -7.74 -11.47 5.03
C ASP A 91 -6.53 -12.13 4.37
N VAL A 92 -5.33 -11.62 4.70
CA VAL A 92 -4.04 -12.04 4.15
C VAL A 92 -2.99 -11.81 5.24
N ASP A 93 -2.30 -12.87 5.62
CA ASP A 93 -1.12 -12.82 6.48
C ASP A 93 0.14 -12.79 5.62
N LEU A 94 0.76 -11.61 5.52
CA LEU A 94 1.98 -11.46 4.72
C LEU A 94 3.20 -12.18 5.33
N GLY A 95 3.11 -12.66 6.57
CA GLY A 95 4.19 -13.33 7.28
C GLY A 95 5.40 -12.42 7.49
N LEU A 96 5.17 -11.09 7.61
CA LEU A 96 6.26 -10.13 7.75
C LEU A 96 6.90 -10.30 9.14
N PRO A 97 8.24 -10.42 9.23
CA PRO A 97 8.88 -10.50 10.54
C PRO A 97 8.71 -9.18 11.30
N PRO A 98 8.61 -9.21 12.64
CA PRO A 98 8.71 -8.02 13.46
C PRO A 98 10.01 -7.25 13.17
N ALA A 99 9.94 -5.93 13.19
CA ALA A 99 11.06 -5.04 12.94
C ALA A 99 11.10 -3.89 13.95
N THR A 100 12.30 -3.51 14.39
CA THR A 100 12.48 -2.34 15.26
C THR A 100 12.34 -1.04 14.45
N PRO A 101 11.38 -0.16 14.77
CA PRO A 101 11.16 1.06 14.02
C PRO A 101 12.23 2.13 14.28
N PRO A 102 12.40 3.10 13.35
CA PRO A 102 13.13 4.33 13.64
C PRO A 102 12.41 5.13 14.76
N PRO A 103 13.08 6.15 15.34
CA PRO A 103 12.46 6.98 16.38
C PRO A 103 11.11 7.56 16.00
N TYR A 104 10.98 8.02 14.75
CA TYR A 104 9.75 8.59 14.23
C TYR A 104 9.36 7.96 12.91
N LEU A 105 8.06 7.73 12.78
CA LEU A 105 7.39 7.44 11.52
C LEU A 105 6.31 8.50 11.26
N TYR A 106 5.76 8.53 10.05
CA TYR A 106 4.86 9.60 9.63
C TYR A 106 3.59 9.07 8.99
N HIS A 107 2.47 9.72 9.27
CA HIS A 107 1.19 9.42 8.66
C HIS A 107 0.62 10.64 7.95
N GLY A 108 0.29 10.49 6.67
CA GLY A 108 -0.34 11.54 5.87
C GLY A 108 -1.87 11.42 5.90
N THR A 109 -2.55 12.45 6.38
CA THR A 109 -4.01 12.55 6.44
C THR A 109 -4.49 13.92 5.96
N VAL A 110 -5.73 14.30 6.27
CA VAL A 110 -6.38 15.57 5.93
C VAL A 110 -7.13 16.12 7.14
N ALA A 111 -7.32 17.45 7.19
CA ALA A 111 -7.85 18.16 8.36
C ALA A 111 -9.16 17.58 8.92
N ARG A 112 -10.10 17.17 8.05
CA ARG A 112 -11.39 16.59 8.44
C ARG A 112 -11.33 15.31 9.28
N TYR A 113 -10.17 14.65 9.36
CA TYR A 113 -9.99 13.45 10.18
C TYR A 113 -9.25 13.73 11.50
N LEU A 114 -8.80 14.96 11.76
CA LEU A 114 -7.95 15.25 12.91
C LEU A 114 -8.66 15.07 14.25
N ASP A 115 -9.94 15.41 14.34
CA ASP A 115 -10.69 15.26 15.59
C ASP A 115 -10.86 13.78 15.98
N ALA A 116 -11.24 12.95 15.01
CA ALA A 116 -11.32 11.49 15.20
C ALA A 116 -9.95 10.89 15.55
N ILE A 117 -8.88 11.31 14.85
CA ILE A 117 -7.52 10.82 15.14
C ILE A 117 -7.04 11.28 16.52
N ARG A 118 -7.41 12.49 16.95
CA ARG A 118 -7.08 13.00 18.28
C ARG A 118 -7.78 12.20 19.38
N ALA A 119 -9.04 11.79 19.15
CA ALA A 119 -9.81 11.01 20.11
C ALA A 119 -9.41 9.53 20.14
N GLU A 120 -9.20 8.91 18.97
CA GLU A 120 -9.15 7.45 18.82
C GLU A 120 -7.77 6.93 18.38
N GLY A 121 -6.89 7.80 17.90
CA GLY A 121 -5.60 7.44 17.32
C GLY A 121 -5.72 7.08 15.84
N LEU A 122 -4.66 6.48 15.27
CA LEU A 122 -4.73 5.90 13.93
C LEU A 122 -5.22 4.46 14.03
N ARG A 123 -6.28 4.18 13.26
CA ARG A 123 -6.83 2.85 13.04
C ARG A 123 -6.58 2.42 11.61
N PRO A 124 -6.54 1.10 11.33
CA PRO A 124 -6.26 0.60 10.00
C PRO A 124 -7.44 0.84 9.03
N MET A 125 -8.63 1.18 9.57
CA MET A 125 -9.87 1.41 8.83
C MET A 125 -10.26 0.15 8.03
N ASN A 126 -10.48 0.26 6.71
CA ASN A 126 -10.79 -0.89 5.84
C ASN A 126 -9.54 -1.68 5.44
N ARG A 127 -8.49 -1.70 6.27
CA ARG A 127 -7.22 -2.39 6.02
C ARG A 127 -6.86 -3.20 7.27
N HIS A 128 -5.83 -4.03 7.16
CA HIS A 128 -5.29 -4.80 8.29
C HIS A 128 -4.44 -3.98 9.24
N ASP A 129 -3.59 -3.11 8.68
CA ASP A 129 -2.63 -2.31 9.46
C ASP A 129 -2.71 -0.83 9.11
N VAL A 130 -2.29 -0.01 10.08
CA VAL A 130 -1.95 1.39 9.85
C VAL A 130 -0.67 1.45 9.02
N HIS A 131 -0.77 2.08 7.84
CA HIS A 131 0.38 2.37 6.99
C HIS A 131 1.09 3.64 7.45
N LEU A 132 2.39 3.52 7.71
CA LEU A 132 3.28 4.60 8.11
C LEU A 132 4.44 4.75 7.11
N SER A 133 4.88 6.00 6.92
CA SER A 133 6.00 6.37 6.07
C SER A 133 7.26 6.57 6.92
N ALA A 134 8.43 6.19 6.39
CA ALA A 134 9.72 6.47 7.02
C ALA A 134 10.07 7.97 7.01
N ASP A 135 9.54 8.73 6.05
CA ASP A 135 9.84 10.15 5.87
C ASP A 135 8.57 11.01 5.67
N ARG A 136 8.70 12.31 5.99
CA ARG A 136 7.60 13.30 5.88
C ARG A 136 7.18 13.58 4.45
N GLU A 137 8.08 13.49 3.47
CA GLU A 137 7.77 13.76 2.07
C GLU A 137 6.80 12.70 1.54
N THR A 138 7.10 11.42 1.81
CA THR A 138 6.24 10.29 1.47
C THR A 138 4.89 10.40 2.17
N ALA A 139 4.85 10.74 3.46
CA ALA A 139 3.59 11.01 4.16
C ALA A 139 2.78 12.15 3.51
N THR A 140 3.43 13.26 3.16
CA THR A 140 2.80 14.39 2.45
C THR A 140 2.16 13.95 1.14
N ARG A 141 2.91 13.22 0.29
CA ARG A 141 2.41 12.68 -0.99
C ARG A 141 1.27 11.69 -0.81
N VAL A 142 1.26 10.92 0.27
CA VAL A 142 0.16 9.98 0.59
C VAL A 142 -1.09 10.74 1.04
N GLY A 143 -0.94 11.71 1.94
CA GLY A 143 -2.05 12.55 2.44
C GLY A 143 -2.69 13.39 1.33
N ALA A 144 -1.87 13.91 0.40
CA ALA A 144 -2.31 14.77 -0.71
C ALA A 144 -3.37 14.10 -1.61
N ARG A 145 -3.44 12.75 -1.60
CA ARG A 145 -4.42 11.99 -2.38
C ARG A 145 -5.87 12.21 -1.92
N ARG A 146 -6.08 12.76 -0.72
CA ARG A 146 -7.41 12.97 -0.11
C ARG A 146 -7.79 14.45 0.05
N GLY A 147 -6.92 15.37 -0.39
CA GLY A 147 -7.04 16.82 -0.20
C GLY A 147 -5.73 17.45 0.30
N ARG A 148 -5.80 18.67 0.85
CA ARG A 148 -4.64 19.36 1.45
C ARG A 148 -4.03 18.49 2.58
N PRO A 149 -2.78 18.03 2.45
CA PRO A 149 -2.20 17.06 3.38
C PRO A 149 -1.93 17.68 4.75
N VAL A 150 -2.13 16.85 5.78
CA VAL A 150 -1.66 17.07 7.15
C VAL A 150 -0.76 15.89 7.51
N VAL A 151 0.46 16.15 7.98
CA VAL A 151 1.42 15.10 8.35
C VAL A 151 1.49 14.99 9.87
N LEU A 152 1.18 13.80 10.37
CA LEU A 152 1.31 13.44 11.78
C LEU A 152 2.64 12.75 12.01
N SER A 153 3.29 13.03 13.14
CA SER A 153 4.48 12.29 13.56
C SER A 153 4.06 11.24 14.59
N VAL A 154 4.57 10.03 14.43
CA VAL A 154 4.36 8.90 15.33
C VAL A 154 5.66 8.66 16.08
N ASP A 155 5.64 8.70 17.42
CA ASP A 155 6.77 8.30 18.26
C ASP A 155 6.89 6.77 18.29
N ALA A 156 7.41 6.21 17.20
CA ALA A 156 7.42 4.78 16.95
C ALA A 156 8.41 4.06 17.87
N GLN A 157 9.49 4.71 18.30
CA GLN A 157 10.40 4.14 19.29
C GLN A 157 9.74 4.03 20.67
N ALA A 158 9.00 5.03 21.13
CA ALA A 158 8.24 4.91 22.37
C ALA A 158 7.19 3.81 22.29
N MET A 159 6.43 3.74 21.18
CA MET A 159 5.48 2.65 20.94
C MET A 159 6.12 1.27 21.00
N HIS A 160 7.27 1.09 20.35
CA HIS A 160 7.97 -0.19 20.34
C HIS A 160 8.49 -0.57 21.73
N ARG A 161 8.99 0.39 22.52
CA ARG A 161 9.38 0.14 23.93
C ARG A 161 8.20 -0.29 24.78
N ASP A 162 7.01 0.22 24.48
CA ASP A 162 5.77 -0.11 25.17
C ASP A 162 5.11 -1.41 24.63
N GLY A 163 5.80 -2.16 23.77
CA GLY A 163 5.40 -3.50 23.31
C GLY A 163 4.58 -3.54 22.03
N HIS A 164 4.38 -2.40 21.34
CA HIS A 164 3.70 -2.40 20.05
C HIS A 164 4.60 -3.01 18.95
N VAL A 165 4.05 -3.94 18.19
CA VAL A 165 4.76 -4.61 17.09
C VAL A 165 4.70 -3.76 15.83
N PHE A 166 5.82 -3.71 15.13
CA PHE A 166 5.96 -3.10 13.82
C PHE A 166 6.48 -4.12 12.83
N HIS A 167 6.05 -3.97 11.58
CA HIS A 167 6.57 -4.72 10.44
C HIS A 167 6.98 -3.76 9.34
N VAL A 168 7.86 -4.22 8.45
CA VAL A 168 8.23 -3.50 7.23
C VAL A 168 7.91 -4.38 6.05
N SER A 169 7.04 -3.88 5.19
CA SER A 169 6.74 -4.54 3.92
C SER A 169 7.94 -4.48 2.96
N ALA A 170 7.94 -5.32 1.94
CA ALA A 170 9.03 -5.40 0.95
C ALA A 170 9.34 -4.06 0.24
N ASN A 171 8.40 -3.11 0.24
CA ASN A 171 8.57 -1.78 -0.37
C ASN A 171 8.87 -0.66 0.64
N GLY A 172 9.24 -1.00 1.88
CA GLY A 172 9.63 -0.03 2.91
C GLY A 172 8.47 0.68 3.60
N VAL A 173 7.21 0.28 3.38
CA VAL A 173 6.08 0.81 4.17
C VAL A 173 6.04 0.11 5.52
N TRP A 174 6.01 0.93 6.58
CA TRP A 174 5.88 0.48 7.96
C TRP A 174 4.42 0.19 8.30
N LEU A 175 4.20 -0.90 9.03
CA LEU A 175 2.89 -1.43 9.38
C LEU A 175 2.81 -1.65 10.89
N THR A 176 1.69 -1.27 11.49
CA THR A 176 1.34 -1.59 12.87
C THR A 176 -0.18 -1.65 13.03
N GLN A 177 -0.67 -2.40 14.00
CA GLN A 177 -2.11 -2.64 14.18
C GLN A 177 -2.90 -1.36 14.47
N ALA A 178 -2.38 -0.47 15.32
CA ALA A 178 -2.97 0.82 15.64
C ALA A 178 -1.91 1.77 16.21
N VAL A 179 -2.16 3.08 16.14
CA VAL A 179 -1.33 4.09 16.80
C VAL A 179 -2.19 4.84 17.83
N PRO A 180 -2.04 4.57 19.14
CA PRO A 180 -2.76 5.30 20.18
C PRO A 180 -2.48 6.81 20.16
N PRO A 181 -3.44 7.66 20.56
CA PRO A 181 -3.30 9.12 20.54
C PRO A 181 -2.03 9.66 21.21
N ARG A 182 -1.61 9.03 22.33
CA ARG A 182 -0.45 9.47 23.12
C ARG A 182 0.88 9.45 22.37
N TYR A 183 0.98 8.70 21.26
CA TYR A 183 2.18 8.65 20.43
C TYR A 183 2.10 9.54 19.20
N LEU A 184 0.99 10.26 19.02
CA LEU A 184 0.77 11.15 17.89
C LEU A 184 1.13 12.59 18.25
N ARG A 185 1.98 13.20 17.42
CA ARG A 185 2.16 14.65 17.40
C ARG A 185 1.32 15.21 16.27
N LEU A 186 0.17 15.79 16.66
CA LEU A 186 -0.72 16.54 15.78
C LEU A 186 -0.11 17.93 15.55
N PRO A 187 -0.23 18.50 14.34
CA PRO A 187 0.10 19.91 14.14
C PRO A 187 -0.81 20.79 15.00
N GLU A 188 -0.25 21.86 15.54
CA GLU A 188 -1.00 22.81 16.34
C GLU A 188 -2.18 23.37 15.54
N SER A 189 -3.34 23.46 16.18
CA SER A 189 -4.50 24.13 15.62
C SER A 189 -4.17 25.63 15.56
N HIS A 190 -4.11 26.21 14.35
CA HIS A 190 -4.15 27.66 14.16
C HIS A 190 -5.59 28.13 14.03
#